data_AF-A0A9E5NFA8-F1
#
_entry.id   AF-A0A9E5NFA8-F1
#
_cell.length_a   1.000
_cell.length_b   1.000
_cell.length_c   1.000
_cell.angle_alpha   90.00
_cell.angle_beta   90.00
_cell.angle_gamma   90.00
#
_symmetry.space_group_name_H-M   'P 1'
#
loop_
_entity.id
_entity.type
_entity.pdbx_description
1 polymer ?
#
loop_
_entity_poly.entity_id
_entity_poly.type
_entity_poly.pdbx_seq_one_letter_code
_entity_poly.pdbx_strand_id
1 'polypeptide(L)'
;RGRQTRGSPLRGVRAVLGLGRPPAEEQPGSYTFPGRLLAHRWHTPDMGSRNQQFVLTCENATVQITFLAPDLIRVRVSPTGQFSAPFSYAVAKGDDEWRADEWSAIKCSLEETEDALIIRTSRVHCHVAKAH
;
A
#
# COMPACT_ATOMS: atom_id res chain seq x y z
N ARG A 1 -5.61 14.71 72.65
CA ARG A 1 -6.45 15.85 72.17
C ARG A 1 -6.59 15.72 70.67
N GLY A 2 -7.70 15.13 70.24
CA GLY A 2 -7.94 14.72 68.86
C GLY A 2 -8.69 15.78 68.05
N ARG A 3 -8.41 15.82 66.74
CA ARG A 3 -9.29 16.36 65.71
C ARG A 3 -8.84 15.84 64.33
N GLN A 4 -9.46 14.75 63.86
CA GLN A 4 -9.41 14.37 62.46
C GLN A 4 -10.73 13.66 62.12
N THR A 5 -11.63 14.40 61.47
CA THR A 5 -12.80 13.88 60.78
C THR A 5 -12.91 14.60 59.45
N ARG A 6 -12.60 13.90 58.36
CA ARG A 6 -13.16 14.17 57.03
C ARG A 6 -13.36 12.85 56.32
N GLY A 7 -14.59 12.35 56.39
CA GLY A 7 -15.07 11.35 55.45
C GLY A 7 -15.08 11.94 54.04
N SER A 8 -14.73 11.12 53.06
CA SER A 8 -14.98 11.40 51.64
C SER A 8 -16.19 10.59 51.19
N PRO A 9 -17.25 11.23 50.68
CA PRO A 9 -18.36 10.52 50.05
C PRO A 9 -18.04 10.19 48.59
N LEU A 10 -18.48 9.00 48.17
CA LEU A 10 -18.56 8.52 46.80
C LEU A 10 -19.37 9.49 45.92
N ARG A 11 -18.86 9.85 44.74
CA ARG A 11 -19.65 10.29 43.58
C ARG A 11 -18.97 9.80 42.30
N GLY A 12 -19.58 8.80 41.67
CA GLY A 12 -19.17 8.32 40.36
C GLY A 12 -19.66 9.21 39.22
N VAL A 13 -19.17 8.92 38.02
CA VAL A 13 -19.87 9.21 36.76
C VAL A 13 -19.66 8.04 35.81
N ARG A 14 -20.78 7.48 35.34
CA ARG A 14 -20.86 6.44 34.30
C ARG A 14 -20.40 7.04 32.98
N ALA A 15 -19.38 6.47 32.34
CA ALA A 15 -19.12 6.74 30.94
C ALA A 15 -20.16 5.97 30.10
N VAL A 16 -20.97 6.73 29.36
CA VAL A 16 -21.97 6.22 28.43
C VAL A 16 -21.24 5.59 27.25
N LEU A 17 -21.62 4.34 26.95
CA LEU A 17 -21.27 3.60 25.74
C LEU A 17 -21.78 4.39 24.52
N GLY A 18 -20.90 5.22 23.95
CA GLY A 18 -21.02 5.60 22.56
C GLY A 18 -20.75 4.35 21.73
N LEU A 19 -21.82 3.66 21.32
CA LEU A 19 -21.77 2.72 20.21
C LEU A 19 -21.31 3.51 18.99
N GLY A 20 -19.99 3.59 18.81
CA GLY A 20 -19.37 4.09 17.61
C GLY A 20 -19.93 3.25 16.48
N ARG A 21 -20.74 3.87 15.63
CA ARG A 21 -21.10 3.31 14.33
C ARG A 21 -19.78 2.83 13.72
N PRO A 22 -19.61 1.53 13.39
CA PRO A 22 -18.43 1.12 12.67
C PRO A 22 -18.31 2.02 11.43
N PRO A 23 -17.09 2.43 11.01
CA PRO A 23 -16.95 3.14 9.75
C PRO A 23 -17.75 2.35 8.73
N ALA A 24 -18.65 3.05 8.02
CA ALA A 24 -19.50 2.40 7.04
C ALA A 24 -18.59 1.54 6.18
N GLU A 25 -18.78 0.22 6.26
CA GLU A 25 -18.16 -0.73 5.37
C GLU A 25 -18.64 -0.27 4.00
N GLU A 26 -17.81 0.50 3.30
CA GLU A 26 -18.08 0.91 1.93
C GLU A 26 -18.38 -0.39 1.22
N GLN A 27 -19.66 -0.60 0.90
CA GLN A 27 -20.07 -1.70 0.05
C GLN A 27 -19.16 -1.60 -1.15
N PRO A 28 -18.35 -2.64 -1.46
CA PRO A 28 -17.49 -2.58 -2.62
C PRO A 28 -18.43 -2.39 -3.80
N GLY A 29 -18.54 -1.13 -4.27
CA GLY A 29 -19.00 -0.85 -5.61
C GLY A 29 -18.19 -1.78 -6.50
N SER A 30 -18.85 -2.45 -7.43
CA SER A 30 -18.21 -3.50 -8.24
C SER A 30 -17.01 -2.90 -8.95
N TYR A 31 -15.83 -3.06 -8.36
CA TYR A 31 -14.59 -2.59 -8.94
C TYR A 31 -14.32 -3.46 -10.15
N THR A 32 -14.30 -2.84 -11.33
CA THR A 32 -14.06 -3.52 -12.59
C THR A 32 -12.69 -3.15 -13.15
N PHE A 33 -12.27 -1.88 -13.02
CA PHE A 33 -11.07 -1.37 -13.67
C PHE A 33 -10.46 -0.17 -12.92
N PRO A 34 -9.11 0.03 -12.92
CA PRO A 34 -8.47 1.15 -12.22
C PRO A 34 -8.93 2.53 -12.70
N GLY A 35 -9.24 2.65 -13.99
CA GLY A 35 -9.51 3.93 -14.64
C GLY A 35 -8.25 4.74 -14.87
N ARG A 36 -8.44 5.97 -15.34
CA ARG A 36 -7.36 6.85 -15.81
C ARG A 36 -6.27 7.01 -14.76
N LEU A 37 -5.02 7.05 -15.20
CA LEU A 37 -3.90 7.40 -14.33
C LEU A 37 -3.93 8.89 -13.98
N LEU A 38 -4.03 9.20 -12.70
CA LEU A 38 -4.07 10.57 -12.18
C LEU A 38 -2.71 11.03 -11.67
N ALA A 39 -1.97 10.12 -11.03
CA ALA A 39 -0.65 10.41 -10.49
C ALA A 39 0.18 9.13 -10.37
N HIS A 40 1.50 9.29 -10.29
CA HIS A 40 2.41 8.20 -9.98
C HIS A 40 3.46 8.64 -8.95
N ARG A 41 3.97 7.68 -8.19
CA ARG A 41 5.06 7.88 -7.23
C ARG A 41 6.03 6.73 -7.34
N TRP A 42 7.30 7.07 -7.48
CA TRP A 42 8.38 6.09 -7.42
C TRP A 42 9.00 6.08 -6.03
N HIS A 43 8.91 4.94 -5.36
CA HIS A 43 9.66 4.63 -4.16
C HIS A 43 10.93 3.87 -4.55
N THR A 44 12.05 4.58 -4.49
CA THR A 44 13.37 3.95 -4.45
C THR A 44 13.59 3.33 -3.07
N PRO A 45 14.41 2.28 -2.96
CA PRO A 45 14.66 1.63 -1.68
C PRO A 45 15.21 2.63 -0.66
N ASP A 46 14.45 2.94 0.37
CA ASP A 46 14.96 3.48 1.62
C ASP A 46 15.46 2.31 2.49
N MET A 47 16.18 2.57 3.59
CA MET A 47 16.82 1.52 4.40
C MET A 47 15.85 0.45 4.97
N GLY A 48 14.53 0.59 4.77
CA GLY A 48 13.49 -0.36 5.20
C GLY A 48 12.79 -1.14 4.09
N SER A 49 12.45 -0.54 2.94
CA SER A 49 11.88 -1.27 1.79
C SER A 49 12.94 -1.52 0.73
N ARG A 50 13.40 -2.76 0.56
CA ARG A 50 14.55 -3.08 -0.30
C ARG A 50 14.27 -3.12 -1.81
N ASN A 51 12.99 -3.19 -2.20
CA ASN A 51 12.57 -3.35 -3.59
C ASN A 51 12.02 -2.04 -4.18
N GLN A 52 12.26 -1.81 -5.47
CA GLN A 52 11.72 -0.64 -6.15
C GLN A 52 10.21 -0.79 -6.35
N GLN A 53 9.46 0.23 -5.99
CA GLN A 53 8.01 0.22 -6.05
C GLN A 53 7.47 1.46 -6.75
N PHE A 54 6.56 1.26 -7.70
CA PHE A 54 5.78 2.31 -8.33
C PHE A 54 4.34 2.23 -7.83
N VAL A 55 3.85 3.34 -7.29
CA VAL A 55 2.46 3.48 -6.85
C VAL A 55 1.76 4.38 -7.86
N LEU A 56 0.69 3.87 -8.45
CA LEU A 56 -0.13 4.54 -9.43
C LEU A 56 -1.48 4.86 -8.78
N THR A 57 -1.83 6.14 -8.75
CA THR A 57 -3.16 6.58 -8.34
C THR A 57 -4.03 6.71 -9.57
N CYS A 58 -5.06 5.87 -9.66
CA CYS A 58 -6.05 5.89 -10.72
C CYS A 58 -7.39 6.41 -10.21
N GLU A 59 -8.34 6.67 -11.12
CA GLU A 59 -9.68 7.17 -10.77
C GLU A 59 -10.42 6.30 -9.74
N ASN A 60 -10.32 4.97 -9.87
CA ASN A 60 -11.13 4.02 -9.10
C ASN A 60 -10.30 3.08 -8.22
N ALA A 61 -8.97 3.16 -8.26
CA ALA A 61 -8.09 2.32 -7.46
C ALA A 61 -6.66 2.88 -7.37
N THR A 62 -5.90 2.30 -6.45
CA THR A 62 -4.44 2.39 -6.45
C THR A 62 -3.86 1.10 -7.00
N VAL A 63 -2.88 1.21 -7.91
CA VAL A 63 -2.09 0.08 -8.42
C VAL A 63 -0.67 0.18 -7.85
N GLN A 64 -0.20 -0.90 -7.25
CA GLN A 64 1.16 -1.04 -6.72
C GLN A 64 1.93 -2.03 -7.61
N ILE A 65 3.01 -1.55 -8.22
CA ILE A 65 3.92 -2.34 -9.05
C ILE A 65 5.24 -2.47 -8.28
N THR A 66 5.59 -3.68 -7.88
CA THR A 66 6.84 -3.99 -7.18
C THR A 66 7.73 -4.83 -8.10
N PHE A 67 8.96 -4.39 -8.34
CA PHE A 67 9.96 -5.17 -9.08
C PHE A 67 10.71 -6.07 -8.11
N LEU A 68 10.61 -7.39 -8.30
CA LEU A 68 11.19 -8.41 -7.42
C LEU A 68 12.46 -9.06 -8.01
N ALA A 69 12.53 -9.12 -9.34
CA ALA A 69 13.73 -9.48 -10.11
C ALA A 69 13.68 -8.76 -11.47
N PRO A 70 14.74 -8.78 -12.30
CA PRO A 70 14.71 -8.14 -13.62
C PRO A 70 13.58 -8.64 -14.52
N ASP A 71 13.13 -9.88 -14.35
CA ASP A 71 12.05 -10.52 -15.10
C ASP A 71 10.81 -10.85 -14.26
N LEU A 72 10.74 -10.37 -13.00
CA LEU A 72 9.62 -10.65 -12.10
C LEU A 72 9.05 -9.37 -11.50
N ILE A 73 7.76 -9.17 -11.75
CA ILE A 73 6.99 -8.03 -11.25
C ILE A 73 5.78 -8.57 -10.49
N ARG A 74 5.50 -7.98 -9.34
CA ARG A 74 4.21 -8.14 -8.68
C ARG A 74 3.35 -6.90 -8.91
N VAL A 75 2.10 -7.14 -9.29
CA VAL A 75 1.08 -6.10 -9.41
C VAL A 75 0.00 -6.36 -8.38
N ARG A 76 -0.35 -5.34 -7.59
CA ARG A 76 -1.47 -5.37 -6.66
C ARG A 76 -2.38 -4.19 -6.95
N VAL A 77 -3.67 -4.38 -6.76
CA VAL A 77 -4.70 -3.36 -7.00
C VAL A 77 -5.59 -3.27 -5.77
N SER A 78 -5.91 -2.05 -5.35
CA SER A 78 -6.78 -1.80 -4.21
C SER A 78 -7.71 -0.60 -4.47
N PRO A 79 -9.04 -0.79 -4.47
CA PRO A 79 -10.00 0.32 -4.60
C PRO A 79 -9.86 1.36 -3.48
N THR A 80 -9.47 0.94 -2.28
CA THR A 80 -9.30 1.82 -1.11
C THR A 80 -7.88 2.36 -0.96
N GLY A 81 -6.95 1.92 -1.82
CA GLY A 81 -5.53 2.22 -1.71
C GLY A 81 -4.80 1.56 -0.53
N GLN A 82 -5.49 0.75 0.27
CA GLN A 82 -4.88 0.02 1.38
C GLN A 82 -4.36 -1.35 0.92
N PHE A 83 -3.16 -1.71 1.37
CA PHE A 83 -2.50 -2.95 1.03
C PHE A 83 -2.04 -3.68 2.29
N SER A 84 -2.59 -4.86 2.55
CA SER A 84 -2.07 -5.77 3.59
C SER A 84 -0.70 -6.32 3.23
N ALA A 85 0.01 -6.91 4.18
CA ALA A 85 1.23 -7.67 3.88
C ALA A 85 0.93 -8.74 2.81
N PRO A 86 1.77 -8.88 1.78
CA PRO A 86 1.52 -9.82 0.70
C PRO A 86 1.69 -11.26 1.19
N PHE A 87 0.71 -12.12 0.89
CA PHE A 87 0.75 -13.55 1.21
C PHE A 87 -0.02 -14.37 0.17
N SER A 88 0.52 -15.52 -0.23
CA SER A 88 -0.14 -16.47 -1.11
C SER A 88 0.47 -17.87 -0.94
N TYR A 89 -0.36 -18.90 -0.83
CA TYR A 89 0.09 -20.30 -0.80
C TYR A 89 0.73 -20.77 -2.11
N ALA A 90 0.48 -20.06 -3.22
CA ALA A 90 1.05 -20.40 -4.53
C ALA A 90 2.41 -19.73 -4.79
N VAL A 91 2.83 -18.80 -3.91
CA VAL A 91 4.09 -18.07 -4.07
C VAL A 91 5.10 -18.63 -3.09
N ALA A 92 6.12 -19.32 -3.61
CA ALA A 92 7.08 -20.07 -2.80
C ALA A 92 8.11 -19.22 -2.04
N LYS A 93 8.30 -17.97 -2.44
CA LYS A 93 9.33 -17.06 -1.91
C LYS A 93 8.72 -15.69 -1.61
N GLY A 94 9.04 -15.13 -0.46
CA GLY A 94 8.74 -13.75 -0.12
C GLY A 94 9.50 -12.75 -1.01
N ASP A 95 9.04 -11.50 -1.03
CA ASP A 95 9.59 -10.45 -1.88
C ASP A 95 11.10 -10.23 -1.71
N ASP A 96 11.60 -10.38 -0.49
CA ASP A 96 13.01 -10.16 -0.15
C ASP A 96 13.91 -11.31 -0.65
N GLU A 97 13.34 -12.47 -0.98
CA GLU A 97 14.06 -13.67 -1.40
C GLU A 97 14.27 -13.75 -2.93
N TRP A 98 13.72 -12.81 -3.70
CA TRP A 98 13.78 -12.82 -5.18
C TRP A 98 15.00 -12.12 -5.77
N ARG A 99 15.86 -11.50 -4.96
CA ARG A 99 16.98 -10.70 -5.44
C ARG A 99 17.99 -11.54 -6.22
N ALA A 100 18.49 -10.97 -7.32
CA ALA A 100 19.57 -11.54 -8.11
C ALA A 100 20.91 -11.52 -7.34
N ASP A 101 21.09 -10.53 -6.47
CA ASP A 101 22.23 -10.34 -5.57
C ASP A 101 21.80 -9.63 -4.27
N GLU A 102 22.34 -10.07 -3.14
CA GLU A 102 21.95 -9.57 -1.80
C GLU A 102 22.17 -8.05 -1.63
N TRP A 103 22.99 -7.43 -2.48
CA TRP A 103 23.46 -6.07 -2.30
C TRP A 103 23.00 -5.05 -3.36
N SER A 104 22.54 -5.47 -4.55
CA SER A 104 22.18 -4.52 -5.62
C SER A 104 20.68 -4.43 -5.83
N ALA A 105 20.16 -3.20 -5.74
CA ALA A 105 18.76 -2.97 -6.09
C ALA A 105 18.56 -3.25 -7.58
N ILE A 106 17.40 -3.80 -7.95
CA ILE A 106 17.04 -4.01 -9.35
C ILE A 106 17.07 -2.65 -10.04
N LYS A 107 17.84 -2.55 -11.12
CA LYS A 107 17.92 -1.32 -11.91
C LYS A 107 16.64 -1.18 -12.72
N CYS A 108 15.86 -0.15 -12.40
CA CYS A 108 14.73 0.27 -13.21
C CYS A 108 14.93 1.71 -13.71
N SER A 109 14.40 1.99 -14.88
CA SER A 109 14.24 3.35 -15.41
C SER A 109 12.76 3.61 -15.68
N LEU A 110 12.32 4.84 -15.43
CA LEU A 110 10.99 5.32 -15.79
C LEU A 110 11.13 6.35 -16.93
N GLU A 111 10.36 6.15 -17.98
CA GLU A 111 10.11 7.16 -19.02
C GLU A 111 8.64 7.53 -18.97
N GLU A 112 8.36 8.84 -18.96
CA GLU A 112 7.01 9.37 -19.05
C GLU A 112 6.81 10.03 -20.42
N THR A 113 5.72 9.66 -21.07
CA THR A 113 5.25 10.22 -22.34
C THR A 113 3.90 10.89 -22.12
N GLU A 114 3.34 11.50 -23.17
CA GLU A 114 1.99 12.08 -23.10
C GLU A 114 0.93 11.02 -22.74
N ASP A 115 1.04 9.83 -23.33
CA ASP A 115 0.01 8.79 -23.25
C ASP A 115 0.31 7.65 -22.28
N ALA A 116 1.56 7.52 -21.83
CA ALA A 116 1.98 6.35 -21.06
C ALA A 116 3.14 6.61 -20.09
N LEU A 117 3.22 5.75 -19.08
CA LEU A 117 4.43 5.49 -18.31
C LEU A 117 5.07 4.19 -18.80
N ILE A 118 6.38 4.23 -19.06
CA ILE A 118 7.15 3.07 -19.50
C ILE A 118 8.25 2.79 -18.46
N ILE A 119 8.07 1.71 -17.70
CA ILE A 119 9.04 1.27 -16.70
C ILE A 119 9.84 0.11 -17.28
N ARG A 120 11.17 0.21 -17.27
CA ARG A 120 12.06 -0.80 -17.88
C ARG A 120 13.03 -1.35 -16.84
N THR A 121 13.19 -2.67 -16.88
CA THR A 121 14.33 -3.38 -16.30
C THR A 121 15.24 -3.87 -17.44
N SER A 122 16.26 -4.67 -17.13
CA SER A 122 17.07 -5.34 -18.16
C SER A 122 16.36 -6.47 -18.92
N ARG A 123 15.17 -6.92 -18.47
CA ARG A 123 14.46 -8.05 -19.09
C ARG A 123 12.97 -7.83 -19.36
N VAL A 124 12.35 -6.81 -18.75
CA VAL A 124 10.91 -6.55 -18.87
C VAL A 124 10.65 -5.07 -19.11
N HIS A 125 9.71 -4.80 -20.00
CA HIS A 125 9.11 -3.49 -20.20
C HIS A 125 7.66 -3.52 -19.70
N CYS A 126 7.36 -2.69 -18.70
CA CYS A 126 6.00 -2.47 -18.22
C CYS A 126 5.47 -1.18 -18.83
N HIS A 127 4.41 -1.30 -19.63
CA HIS A 127 3.75 -0.17 -20.29
C HIS A 127 2.41 0.10 -19.62
N VAL A 128 2.25 1.30 -19.07
CA VAL A 128 1.03 1.74 -18.38
C VAL A 128 0.43 2.90 -19.18
N ALA A 129 -0.68 2.65 -19.85
CA ALA A 129 -1.42 3.69 -20.55
C ALA A 129 -2.15 4.60 -19.56
N LYS A 130 -2.19 5.91 -19.84
CA LYS A 130 -2.78 6.91 -18.95
C LYS A 130 -4.30 7.02 -19.08
N ALA A 131 -4.86 6.75 -20.26
CA ALA A 131 -6.23 7.13 -20.63
C ALA A 131 -7.32 6.05 -20.47
N HIS A 132 -7.00 4.88 -19.90
CA HIS A 132 -7.95 3.77 -19.73
C HIS A 132 -8.41 3.65 -18.29
#